data_AF-A0A962MLV4-F1
#
_entry.id   AF-A0A962MLV4-F1
#
_cell.length_a   1.000
_cell.length_b   1.000
_cell.length_c   1.000
_cell.angle_alpha   90.00
_cell.angle_beta   90.00
_cell.angle_gamma   90.00
#
_symmetry.space_group_name_H-M   'P 1'
#
loop_
_entity.id
_entity.type
_entity.pdbx_description
1 polymer ?
#
loop_
_entity_poly.entity_id
_entity_poly.type
_entity_poly.pdbx_seq_one_letter_code
_entity_poly.pdbx_strand_id
1 'polypeptide(L)'
;MSDEIQDRLKNSTEKCLKAYEAWRKDEKNAGARETLQDSVHELRKVASRLEIELAVSDRKNTTQKPMPIPPHRDARGKGRGKDDADGNSVEQSRPAKPQRLAVKKAPPAEADEE
;
A
#
# COMPACT_ATOMS: atom_id res chain seq x y z
N MET A 1 -15.45 3.43 -1.85
CA MET A 1 -14.12 4.04 -2.13
C MET A 1 -14.21 5.13 -3.19
N SER A 2 -14.90 4.93 -4.33
CA SER A 2 -15.04 6.00 -5.35
C SER A 2 -15.81 7.24 -4.87
N ASP A 3 -16.83 7.09 -4.02
CA ASP A 3 -17.55 8.27 -3.50
C ASP A 3 -16.66 9.17 -2.63
N GLU A 4 -15.75 8.58 -1.85
CA GLU A 4 -14.85 9.34 -0.99
C GLU A 4 -13.84 10.17 -1.80
N ILE A 5 -13.28 9.64 -2.89
CA ILE A 5 -12.31 10.38 -3.71
C ILE A 5 -13.00 11.49 -4.50
N GLN A 6 -14.22 11.25 -4.97
CA GLN A 6 -15.03 12.26 -5.65
C GLN A 6 -15.33 13.44 -4.73
N ASP A 7 -15.76 13.17 -3.49
CA ASP A 7 -16.06 14.22 -2.52
C ASP A 7 -14.79 14.95 -2.07
N ARG A 8 -13.67 14.23 -1.88
CA ARG A 8 -12.37 14.86 -1.60
C ARG A 8 -11.91 15.76 -2.74
N LEU A 9 -12.11 15.36 -4.00
CA LEU A 9 -11.76 16.16 -5.17
C LEU A 9 -12.57 17.45 -5.25
N LYS A 10 -13.90 17.37 -5.05
CA LYS A 10 -14.76 18.55 -5.02
C LYS A 10 -14.31 19.51 -3.92
N ASN A 11 -14.19 19.00 -2.70
CA ASN A 11 -13.81 19.80 -1.54
C ASN A 11 -12.41 20.41 -1.66
N SER A 12 -11.41 19.68 -2.15
CA SER A 12 -10.04 20.20 -2.29
C SER A 12 -9.94 21.25 -3.38
N THR A 13 -10.64 21.05 -4.51
CA THR A 13 -10.69 22.02 -5.62
C THR A 13 -11.38 23.31 -5.19
N GLU A 14 -12.55 23.22 -4.53
CA GLU A 14 -13.27 24.38 -4.01
C GLU A 14 -12.43 25.17 -3.00
N LYS A 15 -11.75 24.49 -2.08
CA LYS A 15 -10.85 25.13 -1.10
C LYS A 15 -9.68 25.81 -1.79
N CYS A 16 -9.05 25.14 -2.76
CA CYS A 16 -7.95 25.70 -3.52
C CYS A 16 -8.37 26.94 -4.31
N LEU A 17 -9.55 26.93 -4.93
CA LEU A 17 -10.07 28.07 -5.68
C LEU A 17 -10.36 29.26 -4.76
N LYS A 18 -11.01 29.03 -3.61
CA LYS A 18 -11.24 30.09 -2.60
C LYS A 18 -9.94 30.67 -2.05
N ALA A 19 -8.96 29.82 -1.75
CA ALA A 19 -7.64 30.27 -1.28
C ALA A 19 -6.90 31.07 -2.35
N TYR A 20 -7.02 30.67 -3.61
CA TYR A 20 -6.45 31.39 -4.74
C TYR A 20 -7.08 32.78 -4.90
N GLU A 21 -8.41 32.88 -4.87
CA GLU A 21 -9.10 34.17 -4.94
C GLU A 21 -8.74 35.09 -3.77
N ALA A 22 -8.62 34.54 -2.56
CA ALA A 22 -8.21 35.32 -1.38
C ALA A 22 -6.77 35.85 -1.52
N TRP A 23 -5.83 35.01 -1.91
CA TRP A 23 -4.46 35.43 -2.18
C TRP A 23 -4.36 36.42 -3.35
N ARG A 24 -5.18 36.25 -4.40
CA ARG A 24 -5.17 37.14 -5.56
C ARG A 24 -5.69 38.54 -5.24
N LYS A 25 -6.57 38.67 -4.24
CA LYS A 25 -7.06 39.98 -3.76
C LYS A 25 -6.00 40.75 -2.97
N ASP A 26 -5.09 40.04 -2.30
CA ASP A 26 -3.98 40.64 -1.54
C ASP A 26 -2.74 39.74 -1.58
N GLU A 27 -1.90 39.95 -2.60
CA GLU A 27 -0.72 39.11 -2.87
C GLU A 27 0.37 39.24 -1.81
N LYS A 28 0.33 40.29 -0.98
CA LYS A 28 1.31 40.55 0.08
C LYS A 28 0.92 39.83 1.38
N ASN A 29 -0.28 39.29 1.46
CA ASN A 29 -0.75 38.54 2.63
C ASN A 29 -0.07 37.16 2.70
N ALA A 30 0.88 37.02 3.63
CA ALA A 30 1.61 35.78 3.86
C ALA A 30 0.70 34.62 4.26
N GLY A 31 -0.31 34.85 5.10
CA GLY A 31 -1.24 33.81 5.54
C GLY A 31 -2.14 33.30 4.40
N ALA A 32 -2.57 34.19 3.50
CA ALA A 32 -3.31 33.80 2.29
C ALA A 32 -2.45 32.96 1.34
N ARG A 33 -1.17 33.31 1.22
CA ARG A 33 -0.19 32.52 0.43
C ARG A 33 0.02 31.12 1.03
N GLU A 34 0.22 31.01 2.35
CA GLU A 34 0.37 29.71 3.02
C GLU A 34 -0.88 28.85 2.86
N THR A 35 -2.07 29.44 3.08
CA THR A 35 -3.36 28.74 2.90
C THR A 35 -3.54 28.22 1.47
N LEU A 36 -3.11 28.99 0.46
CA LEU A 36 -3.10 28.55 -0.93
C LEU A 36 -2.12 27.39 -1.15
N GLN A 37 -0.92 27.47 -0.59
CA GLN A 37 0.07 26.39 -0.69
C GLN A 37 -0.48 25.09 -0.10
N ASP A 38 -1.06 25.12 1.10
CA ASP A 38 -1.67 23.97 1.75
C ASP A 38 -2.80 23.38 0.91
N SER A 39 -3.67 24.23 0.38
CA SER A 39 -4.78 23.80 -0.48
C SER A 39 -4.28 23.13 -1.77
N VAL A 40 -3.21 23.66 -2.38
CA VAL A 40 -2.54 23.05 -3.54
C VAL A 40 -1.90 21.71 -3.16
N HIS A 41 -1.30 21.58 -1.97
CA HIS A 41 -0.74 20.31 -1.51
C HIS A 41 -1.82 19.23 -1.34
N GLU A 42 -2.98 19.58 -0.79
CA GLU A 42 -4.11 18.64 -0.72
C GLU A 42 -4.61 18.25 -2.12
N LEU A 43 -4.71 19.20 -3.06
CA LEU A 43 -5.10 18.89 -4.44
C LEU A 43 -4.13 17.91 -5.11
N ARG A 44 -2.81 18.03 -4.87
CA ARG A 44 -1.81 17.08 -5.37
C ARG A 44 -2.02 15.67 -4.80
N LYS A 45 -2.34 15.52 -3.52
CA LYS A 45 -2.62 14.21 -2.91
C LYS A 45 -3.80 13.52 -3.60
N VAL A 46 -4.87 14.29 -3.88
CA VAL A 46 -6.04 13.78 -4.59
C VAL A 46 -5.69 13.41 -6.04
N ALA A 47 -4.93 14.26 -6.75
CA ALA A 47 -4.50 13.98 -8.12
C ALA A 47 -3.69 12.68 -8.21
N SER A 48 -2.69 12.48 -7.34
CA SER A 48 -1.91 11.25 -7.30
C SER A 48 -2.77 10.01 -7.03
N ARG A 49 -3.85 10.14 -6.24
CA ARG A 49 -4.77 9.03 -6.03
C ARG A 49 -5.55 8.68 -7.29
N LEU A 50 -6.02 9.68 -8.04
CA LEU A 50 -6.71 9.46 -9.32
C LEU A 50 -5.78 8.81 -10.35
N GLU A 51 -4.51 9.23 -10.43
CA GLU A 51 -3.50 8.62 -11.30
C GLU A 51 -3.31 7.12 -11.00
N ILE A 52 -3.28 6.75 -9.71
CA ILE A 52 -3.23 5.35 -9.29
C ILE A 52 -4.47 4.58 -9.77
N GLU A 53 -5.67 5.16 -9.63
CA GLU A 53 -6.91 4.50 -10.04
C GLU A 53 -6.97 4.28 -11.56
N LEU A 54 -6.50 5.26 -12.35
CA LEU A 54 -6.32 5.11 -13.79
C LEU A 54 -5.34 3.98 -14.12
N ALA A 55 -4.15 3.98 -13.52
CA ALA A 55 -3.14 2.95 -13.76
C ALA A 55 -3.59 1.55 -13.31
N VAL A 56 -4.46 1.45 -12.30
CA VAL A 56 -5.08 0.18 -11.86
C VAL A 56 -6.15 -0.27 -12.86
N SER A 57 -6.97 0.65 -13.36
CA SER A 57 -7.97 0.36 -14.39
C SER A 57 -7.32 -0.15 -15.68
N ASP A 58 -6.27 0.52 -16.14
CA ASP A 58 -5.51 0.15 -17.34
C ASP A 58 -4.86 -1.23 -17.19
N ARG A 59 -4.27 -1.51 -16.02
CA ARG A 59 -3.73 -2.83 -15.71
C ARG A 59 -4.82 -3.89 -15.74
N LYS A 60 -5.98 -3.67 -15.10
CA LYS A 60 -7.10 -4.64 -15.13
C LYS A 60 -7.58 -4.92 -16.55
N ASN A 61 -7.58 -3.93 -17.43
CA ASN A 61 -7.96 -4.08 -18.83
C ASN A 61 -6.87 -4.83 -19.65
N THR A 62 -5.60 -4.63 -19.32
CA THR A 62 -4.47 -5.17 -20.11
C THR A 62 -3.96 -6.53 -19.62
N THR A 63 -3.98 -6.81 -18.32
CA THR A 63 -3.45 -8.05 -17.71
C THR A 63 -4.30 -9.29 -17.97
N GLN A 64 -5.47 -9.17 -18.60
CA GLN A 64 -6.21 -10.34 -19.08
C GLN A 64 -5.66 -10.97 -20.35
N LYS A 65 -4.64 -10.38 -20.99
CA LYS A 65 -3.93 -11.04 -22.09
C LYS A 65 -2.89 -11.99 -21.47
N PRO A 66 -3.09 -13.33 -21.49
CA PRO A 66 -2.10 -14.26 -20.98
C PRO A 66 -0.79 -14.03 -21.75
N MET A 67 0.30 -13.82 -21.01
CA MET A 67 1.62 -13.71 -21.64
C MET A 67 1.90 -15.02 -22.39
N PRO A 68 2.30 -14.96 -23.68
CA PRO A 68 2.66 -16.14 -24.43
C PRO A 68 3.72 -16.93 -23.66
N ILE A 69 3.46 -18.21 -23.43
CA ILE A 69 4.44 -19.08 -22.79
C ILE A 69 5.62 -19.23 -23.76
N PRO A 70 6.86 -19.00 -23.33
CA PRO A 70 8.00 -19.19 -24.20
C PRO A 70 8.09 -20.65 -24.68
N PRO A 71 8.50 -20.92 -25.94
CA PRO A 71 8.48 -22.26 -26.54
C PRO A 71 9.37 -23.28 -25.80
N HIS A 72 10.35 -22.82 -25.02
CA HIS A 72 11.20 -23.68 -24.18
C HIS A 72 10.53 -24.08 -22.86
N ARG A 73 9.44 -23.41 -22.45
CA ARG A 73 8.74 -23.66 -21.17
C ARG A 73 7.65 -24.72 -21.31
N ASP A 74 7.00 -24.82 -22.47
CA ASP A 74 5.99 -25.86 -22.74
C ASP A 74 6.61 -27.27 -22.82
N ALA A 75 7.89 -27.38 -23.19
CA ALA A 75 8.59 -28.66 -23.32
C ALA A 75 8.81 -29.40 -21.98
N ARG A 76 8.70 -28.73 -20.82
CA ARG A 76 8.86 -29.36 -19.50
C ARG A 76 7.53 -29.84 -18.88
N GLY A 77 6.40 -29.59 -19.54
CA GLY A 77 5.07 -29.75 -18.97
C GLY A 77 4.36 -31.07 -19.30
N LYS A 78 5.04 -32.21 -19.43
CA LYS A 78 4.40 -33.55 -19.39
C LYS A 78 5.43 -34.69 -19.39
N GLY A 79 6.15 -34.86 -18.28
CA GLY A 79 6.98 -36.06 -18.16
C GLY A 79 7.93 -36.04 -16.98
N ARG A 80 7.50 -36.73 -15.92
CA ARG A 80 8.28 -37.47 -14.90
C ARG A 80 7.80 -37.09 -13.50
N GLY A 81 7.01 -38.00 -12.93
CA GLY A 81 6.93 -38.11 -11.49
C GLY A 81 8.25 -38.65 -10.93
N LYS A 82 8.38 -38.48 -9.61
CA LYS A 82 9.26 -39.19 -8.68
C LYS A 82 10.76 -38.96 -8.90
N ASP A 83 11.33 -38.11 -8.05
CA ASP A 83 12.40 -38.48 -7.10
C ASP A 83 12.82 -37.24 -6.30
N ASP A 84 12.75 -37.36 -4.98
CA ASP A 84 13.33 -36.46 -4.00
C ASP A 84 14.86 -36.37 -4.15
N ALA A 85 15.42 -35.27 -3.64
CA ALA A 85 16.86 -34.93 -3.52
C ALA A 85 17.52 -34.29 -4.74
N ASP A 86 17.72 -32.96 -4.67
CA ASP A 86 19.05 -32.35 -4.51
C ASP A 86 18.91 -30.82 -4.46
N GLY A 87 19.47 -30.16 -3.44
CA GLY A 87 19.22 -28.73 -3.22
C GLY A 87 20.07 -28.06 -2.16
N ASN A 88 21.39 -28.27 -2.22
CA ASN A 88 22.46 -27.32 -1.87
C ASN A 88 22.44 -26.66 -0.46
N SER A 89 23.24 -27.21 0.45
CA SER A 89 23.64 -26.60 1.73
C SER A 89 24.54 -25.37 1.50
N VAL A 90 24.01 -24.17 1.79
CA VAL A 90 24.85 -22.98 2.06
C VAL A 90 24.89 -22.78 3.56
N GLU A 91 26.00 -23.21 4.15
CA GLU A 91 26.38 -22.94 5.53
C GLU A 91 26.76 -21.46 5.68
N GLN A 92 25.81 -20.65 6.16
CA GLN A 92 26.10 -19.32 6.70
C GLN A 92 25.88 -19.33 8.20
N SER A 93 27.01 -19.36 8.91
CA SER A 93 27.11 -19.26 10.36
C SER A 93 26.32 -18.05 10.88
N ARG A 94 25.26 -18.32 11.66
CA ARG A 94 24.60 -17.31 12.51
C ARG A 94 24.42 -17.89 13.91
N PRO A 95 24.79 -17.15 14.97
CA PRO A 95 24.84 -17.68 16.33
C PRO A 95 23.44 -18.01 16.87
N ALA A 96 23.39 -19.05 17.70
CA ALA A 96 22.20 -19.73 18.21
C ALA A 96 21.15 -18.79 18.83
N LYS A 97 19.87 -19.04 18.52
CA LYS A 97 18.73 -18.43 19.23
C LYS A 97 18.61 -19.02 20.64
N PRO A 98 18.31 -18.22 21.68
CA PRO A 98 18.15 -18.72 23.04
C PRO A 98 16.88 -19.57 23.18
N GLN A 99 17.01 -20.72 23.83
CA GLN A 99 15.91 -21.61 24.18
C GLN A 99 14.94 -20.92 25.14
N ARG A 100 13.66 -20.80 24.78
CA ARG A 100 12.62 -20.33 25.70
C ARG A 100 12.33 -21.41 26.72
N LEU A 101 12.73 -21.18 27.98
CA LEU A 101 12.35 -22.01 29.12
C LEU A 101 10.83 -21.98 29.31
N ALA A 102 10.24 -23.17 29.42
CA ALA A 102 8.83 -23.37 29.69
C ALA A 102 8.45 -22.78 31.06
N VAL A 103 7.59 -21.76 31.05
CA VAL A 103 6.97 -21.22 32.27
C VAL A 103 5.94 -22.23 32.77
N LYS A 104 6.17 -22.76 33.97
CA LYS A 104 5.23 -23.63 34.69
C LYS A 104 3.98 -22.84 35.08
N LYS A 105 2.83 -23.44 34.82
CA LYS A 105 1.47 -22.99 35.13
C LYS A 105 1.29 -22.77 36.64
N ALA A 106 0.87 -21.57 37.06
CA ALA A 106 0.38 -21.32 38.42
C ALA A 106 -1.15 -21.52 38.46
N PRO A 107 -1.73 -22.06 39.56
CA PRO A 107 -3.17 -22.29 39.70
C PRO A 107 -3.96 -21.00 39.98
N PRO A 108 -5.29 -20.99 39.72
CA PRO A 108 -6.13 -19.80 39.86
C PRO A 108 -6.45 -19.50 41.32
N ALA A 109 -6.42 -18.22 41.69
CA ALA A 109 -7.07 -17.72 42.90
C ALA A 109 -8.43 -17.16 42.47
N GLU A 110 -9.50 -17.86 42.81
CA GLU A 110 -10.86 -17.34 42.72
C GLU A 110 -11.09 -16.34 43.86
N ALA A 111 -11.78 -15.26 43.51
CA ALA A 111 -12.19 -14.19 44.40
C ALA A 111 -13.64 -14.41 44.85
N ASP A 112 -13.88 -13.97 46.09
CA ASP A 112 -15.15 -13.51 46.69
C ASP A 112 -16.29 -14.51 46.95
N GLU A 113 -16.70 -14.53 48.22
CA GLU A 113 -18.06 -14.32 48.78
C GLU A 113 -17.90 -14.56 50.31
N GLU A 114 -18.20 -13.64 51.23
CA GLU A 114 -19.47 -12.95 51.51
C GLU A 114 -19.23 -11.67 52.36
#